data_AF-A0A8T4FBA4-F1
#
_entry.id   AF-A0A8T4FBA4-F1
#
_cell.length_a   1.000
_cell.length_b   1.000
_cell.length_c   1.000
_cell.angle_alpha   90.00
_cell.angle_beta   90.00
_cell.angle_gamma   90.00
#
_symmetry.space_group_name_H-M   'P 1'
#
loop_
_entity.id
_entity.type
_entity.pdbx_description
1 polymer ?
#
loop_
_entity_poly.entity_id
_entity_poly.type
_entity_poly.pdbx_seq_one_letter_code
_entity_poly.pdbx_strand_id
1 'polypeptide(L)'
;MTCGDRANTSTTAETSRSSPPPDGFPIWTSPVRPGREHDITCARAYGILRPLDAAAAEGLVTLADLGYEDAPAGIRLPYKKPKGGTLTAEQVGHNMVHRAVRALAERANAQLKMRFKVLRNISRNYSGA
;
A
#
# COMPACT_ATOMS: atom_id res chain seq x y z
N MET A 1 14.27 16.84 -7.74
CA MET A 1 14.58 17.27 -6.36
C MET A 1 14.90 16.00 -5.58
N THR A 2 16.19 15.72 -5.39
CA THR A 2 16.70 14.52 -4.70
C THR A 2 16.50 14.70 -3.19
N CYS A 3 15.53 13.99 -2.63
CA CYS A 3 15.42 13.86 -1.17
C CYS A 3 16.42 12.77 -0.76
N GLY A 4 17.38 13.13 0.10
CA GLY A 4 18.60 12.37 0.34
C GLY A 4 18.39 10.98 0.92
N ASP A 5 19.32 10.10 0.55
CA ASP A 5 19.51 8.77 1.11
C ASP A 5 19.69 8.86 2.63
N ARG A 6 18.80 8.19 3.36
CA ARG A 6 19.11 7.73 4.72
C ARG A 6 19.25 6.21 4.65
N ALA A 7 20.46 5.76 4.34
CA ALA A 7 20.84 4.37 4.48
C ALA A 7 20.68 3.96 5.95
N ASN A 8 19.89 2.91 6.19
CA ASN A 8 20.10 2.06 7.35
C ASN A 8 19.83 0.61 6.94
N THR A 9 20.87 -0.03 6.40
CA THR A 9 20.97 -1.49 6.38
C THR A 9 21.43 -1.95 7.75
N SER A 10 20.47 -2.35 8.60
CA SER A 10 20.75 -3.22 9.73
C SER A 10 19.88 -4.47 9.60
N THR A 11 20.46 -5.48 8.96
CA THR A 11 20.01 -6.87 9.02
C THR A 11 20.23 -7.38 10.43
N THR A 12 19.17 -7.43 11.23
CA THR A 12 19.08 -8.35 12.36
C THR A 12 17.61 -8.69 12.57
N ALA A 13 17.32 -9.98 12.58
CA ALA A 13 15.99 -10.51 12.86
C ALA A 13 15.64 -10.27 14.34
N GLU A 14 14.99 -9.14 14.61
CA GLU A 14 14.19 -8.96 15.82
C GLU A 14 12.74 -8.75 15.38
N THR A 15 11.79 -9.30 16.15
CA THR A 15 10.35 -9.02 16.01
C THR A 15 10.13 -7.52 16.15
N SER A 16 10.25 -6.80 15.03
CA SER A 16 10.16 -5.35 15.00
C SER A 16 8.68 -4.98 14.98
N ARG A 17 8.15 -4.65 16.15
CA ARG A 17 7.03 -3.70 16.20
C ARG A 17 7.59 -2.34 15.79
N SER A 18 7.56 -2.05 14.49
CA SER A 18 7.91 -0.73 13.98
C SER A 18 6.86 0.28 14.47
N SER A 19 7.15 0.98 15.56
CA SER A 19 6.41 2.20 15.89
C SER A 19 6.74 3.24 14.79
N PRO A 20 5.74 3.93 14.21
CA PRO A 20 6.03 5.02 13.28
C PRO A 20 6.87 6.09 13.99
N PRO A 21 7.77 6.78 13.27
CA PRO A 21 8.58 7.83 13.87
C PRO A 21 7.68 8.88 14.53
N PRO A 22 8.04 9.36 15.72
CA PRO A 22 7.17 10.21 16.54
C PRO A 22 6.91 11.59 15.90
N ASP A 23 7.72 11.98 14.92
CA ASP A 23 7.61 13.25 14.19
C ASP A 23 6.52 13.23 13.10
N GLY A 24 5.99 12.05 12.77
CA GLY A 24 4.99 11.84 11.73
C GLY A 24 5.51 12.06 10.30
N PHE A 25 6.82 12.09 10.09
CA PHE A 25 7.42 12.16 8.76
C PHE A 25 7.47 10.76 8.10
N PRO A 26 7.27 10.67 6.76
CA PRO A 26 7.46 9.42 6.05
C PRO A 26 8.88 8.89 6.24
N ILE A 27 8.99 7.62 6.62
CA ILE A 27 10.28 6.93 6.80
C ILE A 27 10.99 6.76 5.44
N TRP A 28 10.21 6.63 4.35
CA TRP A 28 10.72 6.44 3.00
C TRP A 28 9.71 6.91 1.95
N THR A 29 10.20 7.40 0.81
CA THR A 29 9.41 7.72 -0.39
C THR A 29 10.16 7.29 -1.65
N SER A 30 9.47 6.70 -2.62
CA SER A 30 10.08 6.34 -3.90
C SER A 30 10.22 7.54 -4.85
N PRO A 31 11.06 7.43 -5.90
CA PRO A 31 10.98 8.32 -7.06
C PRO A 31 9.59 8.30 -7.71
N VAL A 32 9.23 9.39 -8.41
CA VAL A 32 7.98 9.48 -9.15
C VAL A 32 7.99 8.48 -10.31
N ARG A 33 6.92 7.69 -10.42
CA ARG A 33 6.71 6.72 -11.50
C ARG A 33 5.70 7.22 -12.54
N PRO A 34 5.65 6.63 -13.74
CA PRO A 34 4.68 7.01 -14.76
C PRO A 34 3.24 6.95 -14.22
N GLY A 35 2.47 8.04 -14.39
CA GLY A 35 1.15 8.17 -13.79
C GLY A 35 0.03 7.29 -14.39
N ARG A 36 0.34 6.28 -15.20
CA ARG A 36 -0.62 5.31 -15.78
C ARG A 36 -0.23 3.86 -15.46
N GLU A 37 0.73 3.66 -14.58
CA GLU A 37 1.14 2.33 -14.19
C GLU A 37 0.15 1.73 -13.18
N HIS A 38 -0.10 0.42 -13.30
CA HIS A 38 -0.91 -0.30 -12.32
C HIS A 38 -0.16 -0.42 -10.99
N ASP A 39 -0.91 -0.29 -9.88
CA ASP A 39 -0.34 -0.32 -8.53
C ASP A 39 0.42 -1.63 -8.26
N ILE A 40 -0.08 -2.76 -8.75
CA ILE A 40 0.61 -4.06 -8.64
C ILE A 40 1.98 -4.06 -9.35
N THR A 41 2.10 -3.39 -10.50
CA THR A 41 3.37 -3.27 -11.22
C THR A 41 4.36 -2.43 -10.44
N CYS A 42 3.87 -1.34 -9.83
CA CYS A 42 4.66 -0.52 -8.90
C CYS A 42 5.12 -1.32 -7.68
N ALA A 43 4.23 -2.11 -7.09
CA ALA A 43 4.53 -2.95 -5.94
C ALA A 43 5.60 -3.99 -6.23
N ARG A 44 5.54 -4.60 -7.42
CA ARG A 44 6.54 -5.57 -7.89
C ARG A 44 7.88 -4.90 -8.15
N ALA A 45 7.90 -3.74 -8.80
CA ALA A 45 9.13 -3.01 -9.10
C ALA A 45 9.92 -2.63 -7.85
N TYR A 46 9.24 -2.29 -6.76
CA TYR A 46 9.87 -1.96 -5.47
C TYR A 46 10.00 -3.14 -4.51
N GLY A 47 9.59 -4.36 -4.91
CA GLY A 47 9.75 -5.57 -4.11
C GLY A 47 8.92 -5.61 -2.82
N ILE A 48 7.92 -4.73 -2.66
CA ILE A 48 7.16 -4.60 -1.41
C ILE A 48 6.20 -5.76 -1.14
N LEU A 49 5.86 -6.57 -2.15
CA LEU A 49 4.95 -7.71 -1.99
C LEU A 49 5.57 -8.86 -1.19
N ARG A 50 6.89 -9.09 -1.34
CA ARG A 50 7.60 -10.18 -0.65
C ARG A 50 7.59 -10.04 0.87
N PRO A 51 7.97 -8.89 1.47
CA PRO A 51 7.91 -8.73 2.92
C PRO A 51 6.48 -8.77 3.45
N LEU A 52 5.49 -8.30 2.68
CA LEU A 52 4.08 -8.40 3.07
C LEU A 52 3.57 -9.85 3.07
N ASP A 53 3.99 -10.66 2.10
CA ASP A 53 3.64 -12.08 2.06
C ASP A 53 4.34 -12.87 3.19
N ALA A 54 5.60 -12.55 3.50
CA ALA A 54 6.31 -13.12 4.65
C ALA A 54 5.62 -12.75 5.98
N ALA A 55 5.25 -11.48 6.16
CA ALA A 55 4.47 -11.03 7.31
C ALA A 55 3.12 -11.77 7.43
N ALA A 56 2.45 -12.02 6.29
CA ALA A 56 1.22 -12.81 6.27
C ALA A 56 1.45 -14.26 6.71
N ALA A 57 2.55 -14.87 6.29
CA ALA A 57 2.94 -16.22 6.72
C ALA A 57 3.25 -16.29 8.23
N GLU A 58 3.69 -15.19 8.84
CA GLU A 58 3.88 -15.05 10.29
C GLU A 58 2.57 -14.74 11.05
N GLY A 59 1.43 -14.71 10.35
CA GLY A 59 0.11 -14.48 10.94
C GLY A 59 -0.30 -13.01 11.04
N LEU A 60 0.49 -12.08 10.50
CA LEU A 60 0.09 -10.67 10.42
C LEU A 60 -0.99 -10.48 9.36
N VAL A 61 -2.02 -9.71 9.70
CA VAL A 61 -3.07 -9.38 8.74
C VAL A 61 -2.55 -8.36 7.74
N THR A 62 -2.38 -8.78 6.48
CA THR A 62 -2.03 -7.89 5.37
C THR A 62 -3.25 -7.67 4.47
N LEU A 63 -3.54 -6.41 4.19
CA LEU A 63 -4.69 -5.97 3.41
C LEU A 63 -4.20 -5.10 2.26
N ALA A 64 -4.75 -5.29 1.07
CA ALA A 64 -4.50 -4.42 -0.07
C ALA A 64 -5.81 -4.08 -0.79
N ASP A 65 -5.80 -2.99 -1.56
CA ASP A 65 -6.93 -2.63 -2.41
C ASP A 65 -7.00 -3.50 -3.66
N LEU A 66 -8.11 -3.38 -4.40
CA LEU A 66 -8.35 -4.18 -5.61
C LEU A 66 -7.37 -3.86 -6.76
N GLY A 67 -6.68 -2.72 -6.74
CA GLY A 67 -5.65 -2.39 -7.72
C GLY A 67 -4.38 -3.26 -7.61
N TYR A 68 -4.27 -4.01 -6.51
CA TYR A 68 -3.28 -5.07 -6.30
C TYR A 68 -3.85 -6.46 -6.65
N GLU A 69 -4.79 -6.54 -7.60
CA GLU A 69 -5.15 -7.81 -8.26
C GLU A 69 -3.84 -8.49 -8.72
N ASP A 70 -3.70 -9.80 -8.44
CA ASP A 70 -2.46 -10.59 -8.58
C ASP A 70 -1.37 -10.40 -7.49
N ALA A 71 -1.72 -9.87 -6.33
CA ALA A 71 -0.89 -9.96 -5.13
C ALA A 71 -0.79 -11.41 -4.62
N PRO A 72 0.28 -11.77 -3.88
CA PRO A 72 0.41 -13.06 -3.20
C PRO A 72 -0.82 -13.41 -2.35
N ALA A 73 -1.14 -14.71 -2.25
CA ALA A 73 -2.33 -15.19 -1.56
C ALA A 73 -2.39 -14.86 -0.07
N GLY A 74 -1.25 -14.59 0.57
CA GLY A 74 -1.19 -14.09 1.94
C GLY A 74 -1.81 -12.69 2.10
N ILE A 75 -1.89 -11.91 1.03
CA ILE A 75 -2.41 -10.54 1.04
C ILE A 75 -3.92 -10.55 0.76
N ARG A 76 -4.70 -10.08 1.73
CA ARG A 76 -6.17 -10.10 1.66
C ARG A 76 -6.69 -8.96 0.79
N LEU A 77 -7.33 -9.34 -0.30
CA LEU A 77 -8.00 -8.44 -1.24
C LEU A 77 -9.53 -8.45 -1.02
N PRO A 78 -10.24 -7.37 -1.39
CA PRO A 78 -11.69 -7.41 -1.45
C PRO A 78 -12.15 -8.29 -2.62
N TYR A 79 -13.28 -8.99 -2.45
CA TYR A 79 -13.89 -9.77 -3.52
C TYR A 79 -14.49 -8.86 -4.59
N LYS A 80 -14.08 -9.08 -5.84
CA LYS A 80 -14.65 -8.44 -7.03
C LYS A 80 -15.96 -9.11 -7.40
N LYS A 81 -16.96 -8.31 -7.76
CA LYS A 81 -18.23 -8.84 -8.26
C LYS A 81 -17.98 -9.55 -9.60
N PRO A 82 -18.35 -10.83 -9.76
CA PRO A 82 -18.20 -11.54 -11.03
C PRO A 82 -19.12 -10.96 -12.10
N LYS A 83 -18.69 -11.04 -13.37
CA LYS A 83 -19.49 -10.57 -14.51
C LYS A 83 -20.79 -11.37 -14.58
N GLY A 84 -21.93 -10.70 -14.45
CA GLY A 84 -23.26 -11.34 -14.50
C GLY A 84 -23.66 -12.10 -13.23
N GLY A 85 -22.89 -12.00 -12.14
CA GLY A 85 -23.21 -12.67 -10.88
C GLY A 85 -23.33 -11.72 -9.68
N THR A 86 -23.65 -12.28 -8.53
CA THR A 86 -23.71 -11.59 -7.24
C THR A 86 -22.61 -12.09 -6.30
N LEU A 87 -22.25 -11.27 -5.31
CA LEU A 87 -21.37 -11.72 -4.23
C LEU A 87 -22.19 -12.57 -3.25
N THR A 88 -21.54 -13.60 -2.67
CA THR A 88 -22.16 -14.36 -1.58
C THR A 88 -22.27 -13.49 -0.32
N ALA A 89 -23.16 -13.86 0.61
CA ALA A 89 -23.31 -13.12 1.87
C ALA A 89 -21.99 -13.03 2.66
N GLU A 90 -21.18 -14.09 2.63
CA GLU A 90 -19.84 -14.12 3.22
C GLU A 90 -18.88 -13.15 2.54
N GLN A 91 -18.84 -13.11 1.21
CA GLN A 91 -18.01 -12.16 0.45
C GLN A 91 -18.43 -10.71 0.70
N VAL A 92 -19.73 -10.45 0.86
CA VAL A 92 -20.24 -9.14 1.27
C VAL A 92 -19.76 -8.80 2.68
N GLY A 93 -19.86 -9.74 3.63
CA GLY A 93 -19.33 -9.61 4.99
C GLY A 93 -17.84 -9.28 5.03
N HIS A 94 -17.03 -10.05 4.32
CA HIS A 94 -15.59 -9.79 4.15
C HIS A 94 -15.33 -8.40 3.59
N ASN A 95 -16.02 -8.02 2.51
CA ASN A 95 -15.86 -6.71 1.90
C ASN A 95 -16.27 -5.56 2.83
N MET A 96 -17.27 -5.75 3.70
CA MET A 96 -17.67 -4.74 4.70
C MET A 96 -16.56 -4.52 5.72
N VAL A 97 -16.01 -5.60 6.30
CA VAL A 97 -14.89 -5.51 7.25
C VAL A 97 -13.65 -4.92 6.58
N HIS A 98 -13.33 -5.37 5.37
CA HIS A 98 -12.21 -4.86 4.58
C HIS A 98 -12.32 -3.35 4.35
N ARG A 99 -13.51 -2.86 3.94
CA ARG A 99 -13.80 -1.43 3.77
C ARG A 99 -13.65 -0.64 5.07
N ALA A 100 -14.12 -1.18 6.20
CA ALA A 100 -14.02 -0.49 7.48
C ALA A 100 -12.55 -0.29 7.91
N VAL A 101 -11.72 -1.32 7.78
CA VAL A 101 -10.28 -1.22 8.08
C VAL A 101 -9.59 -0.27 7.09
N ARG A 102 -9.95 -0.34 5.80
CA ARG A 102 -9.43 0.59 4.78
C ARG A 102 -9.79 2.04 5.04
N ALA A 103 -10.99 2.33 5.53
CA ALA A 103 -11.41 3.71 5.82
C ALA A 103 -10.47 4.38 6.85
N LEU A 104 -9.95 3.61 7.82
CA LEU A 104 -8.96 4.11 8.76
C LEU A 104 -7.63 4.43 8.06
N ALA A 105 -7.14 3.54 7.20
CA ALA A 105 -5.91 3.76 6.43
C ALA A 105 -6.05 4.94 5.45
N GLU A 106 -7.19 5.06 4.76
CA GLU A 106 -7.50 6.16 3.85
C GLU A 106 -7.57 7.50 4.59
N ARG A 107 -8.16 7.52 5.79
CA ARG A 107 -8.13 8.70 6.68
C ARG A 107 -6.71 9.08 7.07
N ALA A 108 -5.87 8.11 7.45
CA ALA A 108 -4.46 8.37 7.76
C ALA A 108 -3.73 8.94 6.54
N ASN A 109 -3.94 8.37 5.34
CA ASN A 109 -3.39 8.89 4.09
C ASN A 109 -3.88 10.31 3.78
N ALA A 110 -5.15 10.61 4.06
CA ALA A 110 -5.69 11.96 3.90
C ALA A 110 -5.02 12.95 4.86
N GLN A 111 -4.78 12.55 6.12
CA GLN A 111 -4.02 13.36 7.08
C GLN A 111 -2.60 13.63 6.60
N LEU A 112 -1.91 12.62 6.05
CA LEU A 112 -0.58 12.79 5.45
C LEU A 112 -0.62 13.81 4.29
N LYS A 113 -1.58 13.70 3.37
CA LYS A 113 -1.73 14.65 2.25
C LYS A 113 -2.01 16.09 2.72
N MET A 114 -2.81 16.26 3.77
CA MET A 114 -3.08 17.59 4.32
C MET A 114 -1.83 18.20 4.98
N ARG A 115 -1.09 17.39 5.75
CA ARG A 115 0.11 17.83 6.47
C ARG A 115 1.27 18.13 5.52
N PHE A 116 1.48 17.31 4.50
CA PHE A 116 2.60 17.43 3.58
C PHE A 116 2.15 18.02 2.24
N LYS A 117 2.40 19.32 2.03
CA LYS A 117 2.09 20.05 0.78
C LYS A 117 2.61 19.34 -0.48
N VAL A 118 3.78 18.71 -0.39
CA VAL A 118 4.41 17.97 -1.50
C VAL A 118 3.54 16.80 -2.02
N LEU A 119 2.66 16.24 -1.19
CA LEU A 119 1.77 15.13 -1.56
C LEU A 119 0.43 15.57 -2.16
N ARG A 120 0.14 16.87 -2.23
CA ARG A 120 -1.16 17.40 -2.72
C ARG A 120 -1.19 17.60 -4.23
N ASN A 121 -0.08 18.05 -4.81
CA ASN A 121 0.01 18.39 -6.24
C ASN A 121 1.01 17.45 -6.92
N ILE A 122 0.51 16.34 -7.43
CA ILE A 122 1.23 15.50 -8.37
C ILE A 122 0.60 15.77 -9.74
N SER A 123 1.08 16.80 -10.45
CA SER A 123 0.64 17.03 -11.83
C SER A 123 1.31 16.00 -12.74
N ARG A 124 0.52 15.39 -13.63
CA ARG A 124 1.04 14.56 -14.72
C ARG A 124 1.87 15.44 -15.67
N ASN A 125 3.16 15.56 -15.42
CA ASN A 125 4.08 16.09 -16.43
C ASN A 125 4.36 14.98 -17.43
N TYR A 126 3.56 14.91 -18.50
CA TYR A 126 3.92 14.15 -19.69
C TYR A 126 5.00 14.97 -20.44
N SER A 127 6.27 14.63 -20.25
CA SER A 127 7.31 14.94 -21.22
C SER A 127 7.45 13.73 -22.14
N GLY A 128 6.62 13.67 -23.17
CA GLY A 128 6.80 12.75 -24.28
C GLY A 128 8.06 13.14 -25.04
N ALA A 129 8.99 12.19 -25.16
CA ALA A 129 10.03 12.19 -26.17
C ALA A 129 9.46 11.62 -27.48
#